data_AF-A0A6B2CW61-F1
#
_entry.id   AF-A0A6B2CW61-F1
#
_cell.length_a   1.000
_cell.length_b   1.000
_cell.length_c   1.000
_cell.angle_alpha   90.00
_cell.angle_beta   90.00
_cell.angle_gamma   90.00
#
_symmetry.space_group_name_H-M   'P 1'
#
loop_
_entity.id
_entity.type
_entity.pdbx_description
1 polymer ?
#
loop_
_entity_poly.entity_id
_entity_poly.type
_entity_poly.pdbx_seq_one_letter_code
_entity_poly.pdbx_strand_id
1 'polypeptide(L)'
;MEKAIDAIVQRLRGLLSRKCFTAFGLWCTRQFRKTVMRGLSHLFDRGLLETCFRELETRLRREGDELCRVALLGWMDFVARAHGGELYRQFKELLPDALGLRRPDGLIPINCGEKLICNEPLLCLKAYLFCKKRWMEEKLRSLAAGTPYAEVARVLLGEGDIPEECGGRSENCAIKC
;
A
#
# COMPACT_ATOMS: atom_id res chain seq x y z
N MET A 1 5.79 14.38 26.71
CA MET A 1 5.89 13.09 26.00
C MET A 1 6.58 13.24 24.65
N GLU A 2 6.21 14.23 23.82
CA GLU A 2 6.86 14.49 22.51
C GLU A 2 8.38 14.67 22.56
N LYS A 3 8.90 15.45 23.53
CA LYS A 3 10.35 15.70 23.65
C LYS A 3 11.18 14.45 24.00
N ALA A 4 10.59 13.47 24.68
CA ALA A 4 11.27 12.23 25.03
C ALA A 4 11.37 11.28 23.82
N ILE A 5 10.33 11.28 22.98
CA ILE A 5 10.30 10.52 21.73
C ILE A 5 11.33 11.08 20.75
N ASP A 6 11.40 12.41 20.60
CA ASP A 6 12.39 13.04 19.73
C ASP A 6 13.84 12.74 20.15
N ALA A 7 14.13 12.73 21.46
CA ALA A 7 15.46 12.39 21.96
C ALA A 7 15.82 10.91 21.72
N ILE A 8 14.85 9.99 21.85
CA ILE A 8 15.03 8.57 21.54
C ILE A 8 15.23 8.37 20.03
N VAL A 9 14.45 9.06 19.20
CA VAL A 9 14.57 9.04 17.73
C VAL A 9 15.91 9.62 17.27
N GLN A 10 16.40 10.68 17.90
CA GLN A 10 17.73 11.24 17.60
C GLN A 10 18.86 10.30 18.03
N ARG A 11 18.72 9.60 19.16
CA ARG A 11 19.72 8.62 19.62
C ARG A 11 19.74 7.36 18.75
N LEU A 12 18.58 6.93 18.23
CA LEU A 12 18.47 5.85 17.26
C LEU A 12 18.98 6.25 15.87
N ARG A 13 18.79 7.52 15.46
CA ARG A 13 19.34 8.10 14.20
C ARG A 13 20.87 8.00 14.10
N GLY A 14 21.58 8.01 15.23
CA GLY A 14 23.04 7.88 15.27
C GLY A 14 23.56 6.43 15.18
N LEU A 15 22.68 5.44 15.35
CA LEU A 15 23.05 4.01 15.45
C LEU A 15 22.43 3.12 14.36
N LEU A 16 21.31 3.54 13.76
CA LEU A 16 20.60 2.78 12.73
C LEU A 16 20.68 3.51 11.38
N SER A 17 21.12 2.79 10.33
CA SER A 17 21.18 3.34 8.97
C SER A 17 19.80 3.85 8.53
N ARG A 18 19.76 4.86 7.63
CA ARG A 18 18.50 5.37 7.05
C ARG A 18 17.64 4.25 6.44
N LYS A 19 18.26 3.17 5.95
CA LYS A 19 17.56 1.97 5.45
C LYS A 19 16.72 1.28 6.53
N CYS A 20 17.24 1.17 7.76
CA CYS A 20 16.51 0.57 8.89
C CYS A 20 15.28 1.41 9.27
N PHE A 21 15.42 2.74 9.27
CA PHE A 21 14.29 3.64 9.47
C PHE A 21 13.25 3.52 8.35
N THR A 22 13.69 3.39 7.09
CA THR A 22 12.77 3.13 5.96
C THR A 22 12.05 1.79 6.10
N ALA A 23 12.76 0.71 6.45
CA ALA A 23 12.17 -0.61 6.68
C ALA A 23 11.10 -0.55 7.78
N PHE A 24 11.41 0.13 8.89
CA PHE A 24 10.47 0.37 9.98
C PHE A 24 9.27 1.22 9.51
N GLY A 25 9.51 2.28 8.75
CA GLY A 25 8.46 3.12 8.18
C GLY A 25 7.49 2.34 7.30
N LEU A 26 8.01 1.47 6.44
CA LEU A 26 7.21 0.60 5.58
C LEU A 26 6.45 -0.47 6.38
N TRP A 27 7.06 -1.04 7.40
CA TRP A 27 6.37 -1.93 8.34
C TRP A 27 5.23 -1.20 9.05
N CYS A 28 5.46 0.04 9.52
CA CYS A 28 4.44 0.87 10.16
C CYS A 28 3.28 1.18 9.22
N THR A 29 3.50 1.48 7.94
CA THR A 29 2.40 1.73 7.00
C THR A 29 1.61 0.46 6.68
N ARG A 30 2.25 -0.72 6.75
CA ARG A 30 1.56 -2.01 6.66
C ARG A 30 0.71 -2.31 7.89
N GLN A 31 1.20 -2.02 9.09
CA GLN A 31 0.41 -2.21 10.33
C GLN A 31 -0.72 -1.17 10.43
N PHE A 32 -0.38 0.10 10.23
CA PHE A 32 -1.30 1.23 10.29
C PHE A 32 -1.69 1.67 8.87
N ARG A 33 -2.46 0.81 8.21
CA ARG A 33 -2.85 0.87 6.78
C ARG A 33 -3.47 2.18 6.29
N LYS A 34 -3.93 3.03 7.21
CA LYS A 34 -4.59 4.34 6.94
C LYS A 34 -3.66 5.52 7.18
N THR A 35 -2.54 5.29 7.86
CA THR A 35 -1.61 6.33 8.28
C THR A 35 -0.66 6.67 7.14
N VAL A 36 -0.35 7.96 7.02
CA VAL A 36 0.68 8.48 6.11
C VAL A 36 1.79 9.04 6.99
N MET A 37 3.05 8.73 6.71
CA MET A 37 4.18 9.14 7.54
C MET A 37 4.60 10.59 7.26
N ARG A 38 3.65 11.53 7.13
CA ARG A 38 3.90 12.93 6.71
C ARG A 38 4.91 13.68 7.58
N GLY A 39 4.97 13.37 8.88
CA GLY A 39 5.92 13.98 9.83
C GLY A 39 7.26 13.26 9.94
N LEU A 40 7.34 11.98 9.52
CA LEU A 40 8.52 11.13 9.72
C LEU A 40 9.17 10.70 8.39
N SER A 41 8.58 11.03 7.24
CA SER A 41 9.11 10.61 5.95
C SER A 41 10.48 11.19 5.63
N HIS A 42 10.80 12.37 6.18
CA HIS A 42 12.12 12.98 6.10
C HIS A 42 13.21 12.18 6.84
N LEU A 43 12.82 11.23 7.70
CA LEU A 43 13.72 10.29 8.38
C LEU A 43 14.12 9.12 7.48
N PHE A 44 13.35 8.86 6.43
CA PHE A 44 13.51 7.69 5.58
C PHE A 44 14.39 8.01 4.38
N ASP A 45 14.98 6.96 3.83
CA ASP A 45 15.60 6.98 2.51
C ASP A 45 14.51 7.12 1.43
N ARG A 46 14.23 8.37 1.04
CA ARG A 46 13.25 8.70 0.01
C ARG A 46 13.64 8.17 -1.36
N GLY A 47 14.94 8.16 -1.69
CA GLY A 47 15.44 7.63 -2.96
C GLY A 47 15.16 6.13 -3.10
N LEU A 48 15.32 5.39 -2.00
CA LEU A 48 14.97 3.95 -1.97
C LEU A 48 13.46 3.71 -2.16
N LEU A 49 12.61 4.50 -1.50
CA LEU A 49 11.15 4.41 -1.66
C LEU A 49 10.70 4.79 -3.08
N GLU A 50 11.27 5.84 -3.67
CA GLU A 50 11.00 6.24 -5.05
C GLU A 50 11.44 5.16 -6.06
N THR A 51 12.59 4.53 -5.82
CA THR A 51 13.09 3.43 -6.67
C THR A 51 12.15 2.23 -6.62
N CYS A 52 11.76 1.81 -5.40
CA CYS A 52 10.77 0.73 -5.23
C CYS A 52 9.43 1.08 -5.90
N PHE A 53 8.95 2.32 -5.74
CA PHE A 53 7.70 2.77 -6.36
C PHE A 53 7.74 2.70 -7.89
N ARG A 54 8.83 3.20 -8.52
CA ARG A 54 9.00 3.18 -9.98
C ARG A 54 9.09 1.76 -10.54
N GLU A 55 9.70 0.85 -9.81
CA GLU A 55 9.76 -0.56 -10.21
C GLU A 55 8.37 -1.21 -10.18
N LEU A 56 7.60 -0.99 -9.11
CA LEU A 56 6.22 -1.45 -9.02
C LEU A 56 5.35 -0.85 -10.13
N GLU A 57 5.53 0.44 -10.44
CA GLU A 57 4.83 1.10 -11.55
C GLU A 57 5.17 0.46 -12.91
N THR A 58 6.45 0.18 -13.15
CA THR A 58 6.91 -0.47 -14.38
C THR A 58 6.30 -1.87 -14.53
N ARG A 59 6.22 -2.63 -13.44
CA ARG A 59 5.54 -3.93 -13.41
C ARG A 59 4.05 -3.79 -13.67
N LEU A 60 3.38 -2.85 -13.01
CA LEU A 60 1.95 -2.59 -13.16
C LEU A 60 1.55 -2.30 -14.61
N ARG A 61 2.41 -1.63 -15.40
CA ARG A 61 2.16 -1.35 -16.83
C ARG A 61 2.18 -2.61 -17.71
N ARG A 62 2.90 -3.65 -17.27
CA ARG A 62 3.04 -4.92 -18.00
C ARG A 62 2.09 -6.00 -17.49
N GLU A 63 1.57 -5.85 -16.28
CA GLU A 63 0.68 -6.83 -15.65
C GLU A 63 -0.71 -6.80 -16.28
N GLY A 64 -1.09 -7.94 -16.86
CA GLY A 64 -2.40 -8.16 -17.48
C GLY A 64 -3.42 -8.77 -16.53
N ASP A 65 -2.97 -9.50 -15.49
CA ASP A 65 -3.87 -10.09 -14.51
C ASP A 65 -4.39 -9.04 -13.54
N GLU A 66 -5.71 -8.90 -13.46
CA GLU A 66 -6.35 -7.83 -12.71
C GLU A 66 -6.16 -7.96 -11.20
N LEU A 67 -6.07 -9.19 -10.70
CA LEU A 67 -5.86 -9.46 -9.29
C LEU A 67 -4.42 -9.13 -8.87
N CYS A 68 -3.44 -9.48 -9.69
CA CYS A 68 -2.04 -9.11 -9.52
C CYS A 68 -1.82 -7.59 -9.62
N ARG A 69 -2.54 -6.89 -10.52
CA ARG A 69 -2.54 -5.42 -10.56
C ARG A 69 -2.99 -4.82 -9.22
N VAL A 70 -4.03 -5.38 -8.60
CA VAL A 70 -4.50 -4.94 -7.27
C VAL A 70 -3.46 -5.21 -6.18
N ALA A 71 -2.78 -6.36 -6.21
CA ALA A 71 -1.69 -6.65 -5.27
C ALA A 71 -0.53 -5.65 -5.40
N LEU A 72 -0.11 -5.33 -6.62
CA LEU A 72 0.91 -4.32 -6.91
C LEU A 72 0.50 -2.93 -6.41
N LEU A 73 -0.73 -2.51 -6.71
CA LEU A 73 -1.27 -1.23 -6.24
C LEU A 73 -1.36 -1.17 -4.71
N GLY A 74 -1.68 -2.29 -4.05
CA GLY A 74 -1.63 -2.41 -2.59
C GLY A 74 -0.24 -2.12 -2.02
N TRP A 75 0.79 -2.68 -2.63
CA TRP A 75 2.18 -2.40 -2.26
C TRP A 75 2.59 -0.95 -2.54
N MET A 76 2.20 -0.41 -3.70
CA MET A 76 2.43 0.99 -4.03
C MET A 76 1.79 1.94 -3.00
N ASP A 77 0.59 1.62 -2.47
CA ASP A 77 -0.06 2.39 -1.40
C ASP A 77 0.80 2.43 -0.14
N PHE A 78 1.40 1.31 0.30
CA PHE A 78 2.28 1.31 1.47
C PHE A 78 3.57 2.12 1.27
N VAL A 79 4.19 1.99 0.09
CA VAL A 79 5.41 2.73 -0.27
C VAL A 79 5.11 4.22 -0.36
N ALA A 80 4.05 4.60 -1.05
CA ALA A 80 3.62 5.99 -1.19
C ALA A 80 3.27 6.61 0.17
N ARG A 81 2.61 5.87 1.06
CA ARG A 81 2.32 6.33 2.44
C ARG A 81 3.57 6.50 3.29
N ALA A 82 4.56 5.61 3.13
CA ALA A 82 5.81 5.68 3.87
C ALA A 82 6.63 6.90 3.39
N HIS A 83 6.66 7.11 2.07
CA HIS A 83 7.30 8.28 1.47
C HIS A 83 6.56 9.59 1.81
N GLY A 84 5.23 9.56 1.85
CA GLY A 84 4.40 10.75 2.04
C GLY A 84 4.60 11.79 0.95
N GLY A 85 4.31 13.05 1.28
CA GLY A 85 4.53 14.20 0.40
C GLY A 85 3.90 14.05 -0.98
N GLU A 86 4.67 14.45 -2.00
CA GLU A 86 4.23 14.51 -3.39
C GLU A 86 3.95 13.13 -4.00
N LEU A 87 4.78 12.12 -3.71
CA LEU A 87 4.56 10.75 -4.23
C LEU A 87 3.22 10.17 -3.77
N TYR A 88 2.84 10.40 -2.51
CA TYR A 88 1.53 10.00 -2.00
C TYR A 88 0.39 10.73 -2.70
N ARG A 89 0.56 12.03 -2.97
CA ARG A 89 -0.45 12.83 -3.68
C ARG A 89 -0.67 12.31 -5.10
N GLN A 90 0.40 12.12 -5.85
CA GLN A 90 0.35 11.60 -7.22
C GLN A 90 -0.27 10.21 -7.27
N PHE A 91 0.12 9.32 -6.35
CA PHE A 91 -0.46 7.98 -6.28
C PHE A 91 -1.97 8.03 -6.01
N LYS A 92 -2.44 8.90 -5.12
CA LYS A 92 -3.87 9.07 -4.82
C LYS A 92 -4.68 9.57 -6.02
N GLU A 93 -4.08 10.39 -6.88
CA GLU A 93 -4.72 10.90 -8.10
C GLU A 93 -4.84 9.82 -9.19
N LEU A 94 -3.81 8.97 -9.30
CA LEU A 94 -3.72 7.87 -10.27
C LEU A 94 -4.54 6.63 -9.87
N LEU A 95 -4.70 6.39 -8.56
CA LEU A 95 -5.30 5.16 -8.04
C LEU A 95 -6.69 4.82 -8.63
N PRO A 96 -7.64 5.75 -8.80
CA PRO A 96 -8.95 5.43 -9.38
C PRO A 96 -8.85 4.88 -10.81
N ASP A 97 -7.96 5.45 -11.63
CA ASP A 97 -7.76 5.00 -13.02
C ASP A 97 -7.09 3.63 -13.04
N ALA A 98 -6.05 3.46 -12.22
CA ALA A 98 -5.31 2.20 -12.16
C ALA A 98 -6.16 1.02 -11.68
N LEU A 99 -7.18 1.29 -10.86
CA LEU A 99 -8.17 0.30 -10.41
C LEU A 99 -9.32 0.08 -11.42
N GLY A 100 -9.38 0.85 -12.51
CA GLY A 100 -10.49 0.82 -13.47
C GLY A 100 -11.80 1.33 -12.87
N LEU A 101 -11.73 2.21 -11.87
CA LEU A 101 -12.91 2.76 -11.19
C LEU A 101 -13.37 4.08 -11.81
N ARG A 102 -12.52 4.78 -12.55
CA ARG A 102 -12.92 6.02 -13.22
C ARG A 102 -13.63 5.70 -14.54
N ARG A 103 -14.84 6.22 -14.69
CA ARG A 103 -15.59 6.15 -15.95
C ARG A 103 -15.04 7.15 -16.98
N PRO A 104 -15.38 7.01 -18.27
CA PRO A 104 -14.97 7.96 -19.32
C PRO A 104 -15.40 9.40 -19.06
N ASP A 105 -16.47 9.62 -18.29
CA ASP A 105 -16.98 10.93 -17.87
C ASP A 105 -16.23 11.52 -16.65
N GLY A 106 -15.20 10.82 -16.15
CA GLY A 106 -14.41 11.22 -14.99
C GLY A 106 -15.01 10.86 -13.63
N LEU A 107 -16.23 10.31 -13.59
CA LEU A 107 -16.90 9.94 -12.35
C LEU A 107 -16.34 8.62 -11.78
N ILE A 108 -16.30 8.55 -10.44
CA ILE A 108 -15.95 7.32 -9.71
C ILE A 108 -17.26 6.78 -9.13
N PRO A 109 -17.87 5.73 -9.69
CA PRO A 109 -19.19 5.25 -9.31
C PRO A 109 -19.17 4.38 -8.03
N ILE A 110 -18.09 4.42 -7.24
CA ILE A 110 -17.98 3.68 -5.98
C ILE A 110 -18.50 4.54 -4.83
N ASN A 111 -19.57 4.08 -4.19
CA ASN A 111 -20.00 4.58 -2.90
C ASN A 111 -19.37 3.75 -1.76
N CYS A 112 -18.41 4.32 -1.03
CA CYS A 112 -17.73 3.64 0.08
C CYS A 112 -18.66 3.21 1.25
N GLY A 113 -19.93 3.62 1.27
CA GLY A 113 -20.94 3.17 2.23
C GLY A 113 -21.79 2.00 1.75
N GLU A 114 -21.76 1.67 0.47
CA GLU A 114 -22.58 0.62 -0.13
C GLU A 114 -21.98 -0.76 0.13
N LYS A 115 -22.67 -1.57 0.93
CA LYS A 115 -22.19 -2.91 1.33
C LYS A 115 -22.19 -3.92 0.18
N LEU A 116 -23.07 -3.74 -0.80
CA LEU A 116 -23.25 -4.65 -1.94
C LEU A 116 -22.01 -4.73 -2.85
N ILE A 117 -21.16 -3.69 -2.83
CA ILE A 117 -19.88 -3.64 -3.55
C ILE A 117 -18.99 -4.84 -3.21
N CYS A 118 -19.10 -5.37 -1.99
CA CYS A 118 -18.31 -6.53 -1.55
C CYS A 118 -18.97 -7.89 -1.77
N ASN A 119 -20.05 -7.96 -2.57
CA ASN A 119 -20.58 -9.24 -3.04
C ASN A 119 -19.67 -9.87 -4.10
N GLU A 120 -18.95 -9.04 -4.86
CA GLU A 120 -17.96 -9.46 -5.83
C GLU A 120 -16.55 -9.26 -5.24
N PRO A 121 -15.73 -10.32 -5.08
CA PRO A 121 -14.47 -10.24 -4.35
C PRO A 121 -13.44 -9.24 -4.93
N LEU A 122 -13.28 -9.20 -6.25
CA LEU A 122 -12.30 -8.33 -6.90
C LEU A 122 -12.71 -6.87 -6.76
N LEU A 123 -13.97 -6.54 -6.99
CA LEU A 123 -14.51 -5.21 -6.72
C LEU A 123 -14.36 -4.82 -5.24
N CYS A 124 -14.57 -5.74 -4.29
CA CYS A 124 -14.32 -5.48 -2.87
C CYS A 124 -12.86 -5.09 -2.59
N LEU A 125 -11.89 -5.80 -3.19
CA LEU A 125 -10.46 -5.50 -3.04
C LEU A 125 -10.11 -4.12 -3.57
N LYS A 126 -10.59 -3.79 -4.79
CA LYS A 126 -10.40 -2.46 -5.40
C LYS A 126 -11.03 -1.36 -4.55
N ALA A 127 -12.29 -1.57 -4.15
CA ALA A 127 -13.03 -0.63 -3.32
C ALA A 127 -12.35 -0.43 -1.96
N TYR A 128 -11.82 -1.49 -1.35
CA TYR A 128 -11.07 -1.38 -0.11
C TYR A 128 -9.80 -0.55 -0.29
N LEU A 129 -9.04 -0.78 -1.37
CA LEU A 129 -7.81 0.00 -1.62
C LEU A 129 -8.12 1.50 -1.77
N PHE A 130 -9.26 1.84 -2.36
CA PHE A 130 -9.72 3.22 -2.50
C PHE A 130 -10.29 3.81 -1.18
N CYS A 131 -11.21 3.11 -0.53
CA CYS A 131 -12.05 3.59 0.58
C CYS A 131 -11.47 3.34 1.98
N LYS A 132 -10.73 2.24 2.17
CA LYS A 132 -10.15 1.77 3.45
C LYS A 132 -11.14 1.79 4.64
N LYS A 133 -12.41 1.41 4.42
CA LYS A 133 -13.43 1.36 5.49
C LYS A 133 -13.27 0.10 6.35
N ARG A 134 -13.56 0.21 7.65
CA ARG A 134 -13.44 -0.90 8.61
C ARG A 134 -14.30 -2.11 8.24
N TRP A 135 -15.55 -1.88 7.81
CA TRP A 135 -16.46 -2.96 7.41
C TRP A 135 -15.95 -3.75 6.19
N MET A 136 -15.19 -3.11 5.28
CA MET A 136 -14.55 -3.77 4.15
C MET A 136 -13.38 -4.64 4.62
N GLU A 137 -12.63 -4.22 5.64
CA GLU A 137 -11.54 -5.04 6.23
C GLU A 137 -12.08 -6.35 6.79
N GLU A 138 -13.21 -6.29 7.49
CA GLU A 138 -13.90 -7.48 8.02
C GLU A 138 -14.31 -8.42 6.89
N LYS A 139 -14.83 -7.88 5.78
CA LYS A 139 -15.16 -8.66 4.58
C LYS A 139 -13.93 -9.30 3.93
N LEU A 140 -12.84 -8.56 3.77
CA LEU A 140 -11.60 -9.09 3.22
C LEU A 140 -11.01 -10.22 4.08
N ARG A 141 -11.08 -10.11 5.41
CA ARG A 141 -10.65 -11.18 6.32
C ARG A 141 -11.55 -12.41 6.29
N SER A 142 -12.82 -12.25 5.90
CA SER A 142 -13.77 -13.36 5.76
C SER A 142 -13.68 -14.11 4.42
N LEU A 143 -12.82 -13.67 3.49
CA LEU A 143 -12.60 -14.39 2.24
C LEU A 143 -12.03 -15.78 2.53
N ALA A 144 -12.46 -16.76 1.74
CA ALA A 144 -12.05 -18.15 1.92
C ALA A 144 -10.54 -18.30 1.79
N ALA A 145 -9.90 -18.87 2.83
CA ALA A 145 -8.47 -19.10 2.85
C ALA A 145 -8.04 -20.02 1.69
N GLY A 146 -6.86 -19.75 1.12
CA GLY A 146 -6.33 -20.50 -0.03
C GLY A 146 -6.93 -20.08 -1.38
N THR A 147 -7.77 -19.04 -1.43
CA THR A 147 -8.19 -18.43 -2.70
C THR A 147 -7.24 -17.29 -3.10
N PRO A 148 -7.03 -17.05 -4.40
CA PRO A 148 -6.22 -15.91 -4.87
C PRO A 148 -6.69 -14.57 -4.28
N TYR A 149 -8.01 -14.38 -4.13
CA TYR A 149 -8.58 -13.18 -3.53
C TYR A 149 -8.19 -13.01 -2.06
N ALA A 150 -8.11 -14.10 -1.29
CA ALA A 150 -7.68 -14.04 0.10
C ALA A 150 -6.19 -13.72 0.21
N GLU A 151 -5.36 -14.20 -0.72
CA GLU A 151 -3.94 -13.85 -0.76
C GLU A 151 -3.73 -12.36 -1.03
N VAL A 152 -4.41 -11.81 -2.04
CA VAL A 152 -4.37 -10.36 -2.31
C VAL A 152 -5.01 -9.56 -1.19
N ALA A 153 -6.08 -10.04 -0.54
CA ALA A 153 -6.62 -9.39 0.65
C ALA A 153 -5.56 -9.26 1.75
N ARG A 154 -4.76 -10.30 2.01
CA ARG A 154 -3.67 -10.24 2.98
C ARG A 154 -2.61 -9.19 2.60
N VAL A 155 -2.32 -9.03 1.30
CA VAL A 155 -1.46 -7.93 0.81
C VAL A 155 -2.06 -6.58 1.20
N LEU A 156 -3.31 -6.32 0.83
CA LEU A 156 -3.96 -5.03 1.11
C LEU A 156 -4.11 -4.76 2.60
N LEU A 157 -4.26 -5.82 3.38
CA LEU A 157 -4.26 -5.82 4.83
C LEU A 157 -2.84 -5.83 5.41
N GLY A 158 -1.77 -5.62 4.64
CA GLY A 158 -0.39 -5.59 5.16
C GLY A 158 0.10 -6.86 5.85
N GLU A 159 -0.70 -7.93 5.85
CA GLU A 159 -0.51 -9.24 6.49
C GLU A 159 0.21 -10.25 5.57
N GLY A 160 0.46 -9.86 4.32
CA GLY A 160 1.14 -10.65 3.30
C GLY A 160 2.04 -9.82 2.40
N ASP A 161 2.72 -10.49 1.48
CA ASP A 161 3.54 -9.89 0.41
C ASP A 161 2.91 -10.16 -0.96
N ILE A 162 3.38 -9.52 -2.03
CA ILE A 162 2.92 -9.78 -3.40
C ILE A 162 3.02 -11.30 -3.65
N PRO A 163 1.93 -11.98 -4.05
CA PRO A 163 1.95 -13.40 -4.33
C PRO A 163 3.04 -13.75 -5.36
N GLU A 164 3.63 -14.93 -5.24
CA GLU A 164 4.65 -15.41 -6.19
C GLU A 164 4.08 -15.58 -7.61
N GLU A 165 2.79 -15.93 -7.71
CA GLU A 165 2.04 -15.95 -8.98
C GLU A 165 1.97 -14.57 -9.66
N CYS A 166 2.07 -13.49 -8.89
CA CYS A 166 2.17 -12.12 -9.37
C CYS A 166 3.63 -11.64 -9.53
N GLY A 167 4.60 -12.57 -9.49
CA GLY A 167 6.03 -12.32 -9.60
C GLY A 167 6.71 -11.84 -8.31
N GLY A 168 6.05 -11.98 -7.15
CA GLY A 168 6.65 -11.73 -5.84
C GLY A 168 7.09 -10.28 -5.60
N ARG A 169 7.78 -10.04 -4.48
CA ARG A 169 8.34 -8.71 -4.16
C ARG A 169 9.69 -8.52 -4.84
N SER A 170 9.90 -7.36 -5.47
CA SER A 170 11.21 -7.05 -6.04
C SER A 170 12.28 -6.83 -4.98
N GLU A 171 13.54 -7.04 -5.36
CA GLU A 171 14.70 -6.83 -4.49
C GLU A 171 14.82 -5.38 -4.02
N ASN A 172 14.52 -4.40 -4.88
CA ASN A 172 14.57 -2.99 -4.48
C ASN A 172 13.46 -2.60 -3.50
N CYS A 173 12.38 -3.39 -3.43
CA CYS A 173 11.33 -3.25 -2.44
C CYS A 173 11.55 -4.12 -1.18
N ALA A 174 12.55 -5.01 -1.18
CA ALA A 174 12.94 -5.82 -0.03
C ALA A 174 13.87 -5.05 0.92
N ILE A 175 13.40 -3.89 1.40
CA ILE A 175 14.16 -2.99 2.28
C ILE A 175 14.36 -3.65 3.65
N LYS A 176 15.61 -4.04 3.96
CA LYS A 176 15.99 -4.70 5.21
C LYS A 176 16.94 -3.83 6.06
N CYS A 177 16.80 -4.03 7.36
CA CYS A 177 17.84 -3.84 8.37
C CYS A 177 18.37 -5.25 8.68
#